data_AF-A0A3Q9FP34-F1
#
_entry.id   AF-A0A3Q9FP34-F1
#
_cell.length_a   1.000
_cell.length_b   1.000
_cell.length_c   1.000
_cell.angle_alpha   90.00
_cell.angle_beta   90.00
_cell.angle_gamma   90.00
#
_symmetry.space_group_name_H-M   'P 1'
#
loop_
_entity.id
_entity.type
_entity.pdbx_description
1 polymer ?
#
loop_
_entity_poly.entity_id
_entity_poly.type
_entity_poly.pdbx_seq_one_letter_code
_entity_poly.pdbx_strand_id
1 'polypeptide(L)'
;MIRIYSLLYFITFSFTVVGQEKVGTEIGLWAIKNGEIILNNNESDVIGIEYWSFITNTLPHEPIKQYITSFRLYTDGIQEDLGGMNSLNENNSEWQIELDVKDTDLSSHDEKVIIDYQHTLIHEFGHVLTLNASQIEPTDDQYQDNEKGYLTSEGYAKKGSYLDQYIKNFWKDDLLFRWDEIDKIRNERRKLKKLYDFYLLNIDQFVTDYAAETPEEDIAEAWTFFVLDTINKSNSIKEDKIMFFSKFPDLVSYREYIRKNLKIIPSDYLNNFDTE
;
A
#
# COMPACT_ATOMS: atom_id res chain seq x y z
N MET A 1 12.32 20.18 -24.40
CA MET A 1 11.47 20.85 -23.40
C MET A 1 10.51 19.77 -22.91
N ILE A 2 10.99 18.93 -21.99
CA ILE A 2 10.27 17.75 -21.51
C ILE A 2 9.36 18.24 -20.39
N ARG A 3 8.05 18.19 -20.61
CA ARG A 3 7.06 18.41 -19.56
C ARG A 3 6.95 17.07 -18.83
N ILE A 4 7.51 17.00 -17.63
CA ILE A 4 7.35 15.87 -16.73
C ILE A 4 6.06 16.15 -15.96
N TYR A 5 5.02 15.38 -16.25
CA TYR A 5 3.87 15.27 -15.37
C TYR A 5 4.24 14.21 -14.34
N SER A 6 4.60 14.62 -13.13
CA SER A 6 4.56 13.70 -11.99
C SER A 6 3.09 13.58 -11.61
N LEU A 7 2.47 12.42 -11.78
CA LEU A 7 1.19 12.13 -11.14
C LEU A 7 1.41 12.24 -9.63
N LEU A 8 0.64 13.13 -9.00
CA LEU A 8 0.60 13.29 -7.56
C LEU A 8 -0.27 12.16 -7.02
N TYR A 9 0.35 11.09 -6.53
CA TYR A 9 -0.33 10.20 -5.59
C TYR A 9 -0.39 10.94 -4.26
N PHE A 10 -1.51 11.60 -3.98
CA PHE A 10 -1.75 12.21 -2.67
C PHE A 10 -2.34 11.16 -1.73
N ILE A 11 -1.55 10.16 -1.36
CA ILE A 11 -1.90 9.39 -0.15
C ILE A 11 -1.48 10.25 1.03
N THR A 12 -2.47 10.75 1.75
CA THR A 12 -2.24 11.55 2.95
C THR A 12 -1.52 10.70 4.00
N PHE A 13 -0.24 10.98 4.26
CA PHE A 13 0.46 10.48 5.44
C PHE A 13 -0.26 10.96 6.70
N SER A 14 -0.98 10.07 7.38
CA SER A 14 -1.76 10.39 8.57
C SER A 14 -0.86 10.56 9.79
N PHE A 15 -0.77 11.81 10.26
CA PHE A 15 -0.39 12.12 11.64
C PHE A 15 -1.48 11.64 12.60
N THR A 16 -1.06 10.93 13.65
CA THR A 16 -1.69 10.69 14.97
C THR A 16 -3.17 11.04 15.15
N VAL A 17 -3.91 10.02 15.63
CA VAL A 17 -5.27 9.99 16.20
C VAL A 17 -5.70 11.28 16.93
N VAL A 18 -6.16 12.31 16.19
CA VAL A 18 -7.29 13.20 16.51
C VAL A 18 -7.62 13.97 15.21
N GLY A 19 -8.62 13.48 14.46
CA GLY A 19 -9.27 14.24 13.39
C GLY A 19 -8.56 14.24 12.03
N GLN A 20 -8.44 13.09 11.38
CA GLN A 20 -8.17 13.04 9.94
C GLN A 20 -9.38 13.67 9.22
N GLU A 21 -9.16 14.74 8.46
CA GLU A 21 -10.18 15.21 7.51
C GLU A 21 -10.37 14.10 6.48
N LYS A 22 -11.56 13.51 6.43
CA LYS A 22 -11.88 12.46 5.47
C LYS A 22 -11.73 13.02 4.06
N VAL A 23 -10.90 12.36 3.25
CA VAL A 23 -10.71 12.73 1.84
C VAL A 23 -12.01 12.50 1.06
N GLY A 24 -12.33 13.44 0.18
CA GLY A 24 -13.48 13.36 -0.72
C GLY A 24 -14.86 13.35 -0.07
N THR A 25 -15.88 13.18 -0.91
CA THR A 25 -17.28 13.04 -0.52
C THR A 25 -17.59 11.59 -0.18
N GLU A 26 -18.05 11.33 1.04
CA GLU A 26 -18.43 9.97 1.47
C GLU A 26 -19.68 9.47 0.74
N ILE A 27 -19.60 8.26 0.19
CA ILE A 27 -20.70 7.53 -0.45
C ILE A 27 -21.31 6.54 0.54
N GLY A 28 -20.46 5.89 1.36
CA GLY A 28 -20.93 5.04 2.43
C GLY A 28 -19.81 4.59 3.36
N LEU A 29 -20.20 4.21 4.56
CA LEU A 29 -19.33 3.74 5.63
C LEU A 29 -20.01 2.57 6.34
N TRP A 30 -19.30 1.45 6.45
CA TRP A 30 -19.81 0.23 7.05
C TRP A 30 -18.84 -0.31 8.08
N ALA A 31 -19.40 -0.94 9.12
CA ALA A 31 -18.61 -1.78 10.01
C ALA A 31 -18.41 -3.15 9.34
N ILE A 32 -17.24 -3.74 9.54
CA ILE A 32 -16.91 -5.09 9.14
C ILE A 32 -16.77 -5.96 10.38
N LYS A 33 -17.38 -7.14 10.37
CA LYS A 33 -17.29 -8.10 11.47
C LYS A 33 -17.04 -9.49 10.94
N ASN A 34 -15.94 -10.13 11.36
CA ASN A 34 -15.53 -11.47 10.90
C ASN A 34 -15.45 -11.57 9.37
N GLY A 35 -15.03 -10.50 8.69
CA GLY A 35 -14.97 -10.42 7.23
C GLY A 35 -16.30 -10.19 6.52
N GLU A 36 -17.38 -9.92 7.25
CA GLU A 36 -18.71 -9.62 6.69
C GLU A 36 -19.08 -8.15 6.89
N ILE A 37 -19.65 -7.54 5.85
CA ILE A 37 -20.17 -6.18 5.88
C ILE A 37 -21.46 -6.10 6.70
N ILE A 38 -21.53 -5.14 7.62
CA ILE A 38 -22.73 -4.85 8.41
C ILE A 38 -23.52 -3.74 7.73
N LEU A 39 -24.69 -4.12 7.18
CA LEU A 39 -25.56 -3.21 6.43
C LEU A 39 -26.36 -2.27 7.35
N ASN A 40 -26.58 -1.06 6.86
CA ASN A 40 -27.23 0.01 7.62
C ASN A 40 -28.68 0.29 7.15
N ASN A 41 -29.20 -0.52 6.22
CA ASN A 41 -30.47 -0.32 5.51
C ASN A 41 -30.53 1.03 4.78
N ASN A 42 -29.40 1.43 4.17
CA ASN A 42 -29.28 2.65 3.36
C ASN A 42 -29.24 2.30 1.86
N GLU A 43 -29.58 3.25 0.98
CA GLU A 43 -29.47 3.08 -0.48
C GLU A 43 -28.03 2.75 -0.89
N SER A 44 -27.04 3.28 -0.18
CA SER A 44 -25.62 3.00 -0.41
C SER A 44 -25.25 1.53 -0.13
N ASP A 45 -26.05 0.76 0.60
CA ASP A 45 -25.72 -0.65 0.90
C ASP A 45 -25.59 -1.49 -0.38
N VAL A 46 -26.30 -1.13 -1.45
CA VAL A 46 -26.22 -1.84 -2.74
C VAL A 46 -24.80 -1.75 -3.32
N ILE A 47 -24.24 -0.55 -3.40
CA ILE A 47 -22.86 -0.35 -3.89
C ILE A 47 -21.82 -0.86 -2.88
N GLY A 48 -22.11 -0.75 -1.58
CA GLY A 48 -21.27 -1.31 -0.52
C GLY A 48 -21.11 -2.83 -0.65
N ILE A 49 -22.19 -3.56 -0.91
CA ILE A 49 -22.15 -5.02 -1.12
C ILE A 49 -21.34 -5.37 -2.37
N GLU A 50 -21.51 -4.63 -3.46
CA GLU A 50 -20.78 -4.88 -4.71
C GLU A 50 -19.27 -4.76 -4.51
N TYR A 51 -18.80 -3.64 -3.95
CA TYR A 51 -17.38 -3.40 -3.73
C TYR A 51 -16.80 -4.29 -2.64
N TRP A 52 -17.54 -4.54 -1.56
CA TRP A 52 -17.09 -5.49 -0.54
C TRP A 52 -16.96 -6.91 -1.08
N SER A 53 -17.86 -7.31 -1.99
CA SER A 53 -17.76 -8.60 -2.67
C SER A 53 -16.53 -8.65 -3.58
N PHE A 54 -16.21 -7.56 -4.28
CA PHE A 54 -14.97 -7.47 -5.05
C PHE A 54 -13.73 -7.66 -4.14
N ILE A 55 -13.62 -6.87 -3.07
CA ILE A 55 -12.51 -6.97 -2.11
C ILE A 55 -12.37 -8.38 -1.56
N THR A 56 -13.46 -8.97 -1.07
CA THR A 56 -13.43 -10.29 -0.40
C THR A 56 -13.30 -11.48 -1.34
N ASN A 57 -13.60 -11.29 -2.64
CA ASN A 57 -13.30 -12.30 -3.66
C ASN A 57 -11.86 -12.21 -4.16
N THR A 58 -11.25 -11.01 -4.16
CA THR A 58 -9.89 -10.81 -4.65
C THR A 58 -8.83 -11.06 -3.57
N LEU A 59 -9.05 -10.58 -2.34
CA LEU A 59 -8.05 -10.64 -1.26
C LEU A 59 -8.23 -11.87 -0.34
N PRO A 60 -7.14 -12.40 0.25
CA PRO A 60 -7.21 -13.54 1.16
C PRO A 60 -8.07 -13.26 2.40
N HIS A 61 -8.95 -14.20 2.76
CA HIS A 61 -9.90 -14.00 3.86
C HIS A 61 -9.26 -13.84 5.25
N GLU A 62 -8.15 -14.52 5.54
CA GLU A 62 -7.59 -14.55 6.91
C GLU A 62 -7.18 -13.16 7.40
N PRO A 63 -6.34 -12.37 6.68
CA PRO A 63 -6.03 -11.01 7.10
C PRO A 63 -7.25 -10.08 7.13
N ILE A 64 -8.19 -10.24 6.18
CA ILE A 64 -9.43 -9.46 6.17
C ILE A 64 -10.24 -9.69 7.44
N LYS A 65 -10.42 -10.95 7.83
CA LYS A 65 -11.16 -11.31 9.04
C LYS A 65 -10.47 -10.86 10.32
N GLN A 66 -9.14 -10.84 10.31
CA GLN A 66 -8.35 -10.56 11.49
C GLN A 66 -8.20 -9.06 11.77
N TYR A 67 -8.05 -8.23 10.73
CA TYR A 67 -7.65 -6.83 10.89
C TYR A 67 -8.67 -5.81 10.37
N ILE A 68 -9.48 -6.15 9.37
CA ILE A 68 -10.41 -5.18 8.77
C ILE A 68 -11.69 -5.07 9.58
N THR A 69 -11.98 -3.87 10.06
CA THR A 69 -13.14 -3.57 10.91
C THR A 69 -14.02 -2.45 10.35
N SER A 70 -13.54 -1.72 9.35
CA SER A 70 -14.32 -0.71 8.65
C SER A 70 -14.08 -0.75 7.14
N PHE A 71 -15.10 -0.34 6.41
CA PHE A 71 -15.05 -0.19 4.96
C PHE A 71 -15.75 1.11 4.57
N ARG A 72 -15.07 1.94 3.78
CA ARG A 72 -15.56 3.22 3.30
C ARG A 72 -15.51 3.28 1.77
N LEU A 73 -16.56 3.83 1.17
CA LEU A 73 -16.56 4.29 -0.21
C LEU A 73 -16.69 5.80 -0.24
N TYR A 74 -15.91 6.44 -1.09
CA TYR A 74 -15.92 7.88 -1.28
C TYR A 74 -15.62 8.23 -2.73
N THR A 75 -15.59 9.54 -3.01
CA THR A 75 -14.96 10.04 -4.23
C THR A 75 -14.47 11.47 -4.05
N ASP A 76 -13.30 11.79 -4.60
CA ASP A 76 -12.79 13.16 -4.69
C ASP A 76 -12.59 13.64 -6.14
N GLY A 77 -12.62 12.74 -7.12
CA GLY A 77 -12.36 13.10 -8.50
C GLY A 77 -11.97 11.89 -9.33
N ILE A 78 -11.08 12.09 -10.30
CA ILE A 78 -10.37 11.02 -11.00
C ILE A 78 -8.89 11.28 -10.72
N GLN A 79 -8.15 10.25 -10.31
CA GLN A 79 -6.69 10.26 -10.12
C GLN A 79 -6.16 11.24 -9.06
N GLU A 80 -6.96 11.62 -8.06
CA GLU A 80 -6.45 12.37 -6.89
C GLU A 80 -6.07 11.36 -5.79
N ASP A 81 -7.04 10.88 -5.01
CA ASP A 81 -6.85 9.84 -3.99
C ASP A 81 -7.59 8.55 -4.40
N LEU A 82 -6.86 7.46 -4.62
CA LEU A 82 -7.42 6.24 -5.23
C LEU A 82 -8.10 5.31 -4.20
N GLY A 83 -7.68 5.42 -2.94
CA GLY A 83 -8.06 4.52 -1.86
C GLY A 83 -6.96 4.42 -0.81
N GLY A 84 -7.22 3.61 0.21
CA GLY A 84 -6.25 3.41 1.28
C GLY A 84 -6.62 2.26 2.21
N MET A 85 -5.62 1.65 2.83
CA MET A 85 -5.81 0.82 4.00
C MET A 85 -5.09 1.42 5.20
N ASN A 86 -5.85 1.97 6.14
CA ASN A 86 -5.31 2.74 7.26
C ASN A 86 -5.64 2.07 8.59
N SER A 87 -4.73 2.16 9.56
CA SER A 87 -5.07 1.75 10.92
C SER A 87 -6.01 2.75 11.59
N LEU A 88 -7.03 2.23 12.26
CA LEU A 88 -8.02 2.97 13.03
C LEU A 88 -7.66 3.12 14.51
N ASN A 89 -6.63 2.40 14.97
CA ASN A 89 -6.25 2.43 16.38
C ASN A 89 -4.73 2.41 16.56
N GLU A 90 -4.28 2.93 17.70
CA GLU A 90 -2.85 3.03 18.04
C GLU A 90 -2.16 1.66 18.12
N ASN A 91 -2.92 0.56 18.20
CA ASN A 91 -2.38 -0.79 18.32
C ASN A 91 -2.25 -1.55 16.99
N ASN A 92 -2.57 -0.91 15.86
CA ASN A 92 -2.52 -1.49 14.52
C ASN A 92 -3.36 -2.77 14.35
N SER A 93 -4.40 -2.93 15.17
CA SER A 93 -5.25 -4.14 15.20
C SER A 93 -6.60 -3.95 14.52
N GLU A 94 -6.97 -2.71 14.24
CA GLU A 94 -8.21 -2.34 13.56
C GLU A 94 -7.84 -1.50 12.34
N TRP A 95 -8.30 -1.92 11.17
CA TRP A 95 -7.98 -1.29 9.90
C TRP A 95 -9.27 -0.95 9.13
N GLN A 96 -9.21 0.13 8.36
CA GLN A 96 -10.25 0.54 7.43
C GLN A 96 -9.76 0.38 6.00
N ILE A 97 -10.59 -0.20 5.13
CA ILE A 97 -10.40 -0.13 3.68
C ILE A 97 -11.20 1.06 3.15
N GLU A 98 -10.58 1.88 2.33
CA GLU A 98 -11.21 2.98 1.58
C GLU A 98 -10.96 2.79 0.08
N LEU A 99 -11.97 3.03 -0.76
CA LEU A 99 -11.83 3.05 -2.22
C LEU A 99 -12.57 4.24 -2.82
N ASP A 100 -11.94 4.94 -3.76
CA ASP A 100 -12.63 5.90 -4.62
C ASP A 100 -13.38 5.13 -5.72
N VAL A 101 -14.70 5.32 -5.78
CA VAL A 101 -15.56 4.67 -6.78
C VAL A 101 -15.34 5.17 -8.21
N LYS A 102 -14.67 6.32 -8.39
CA LYS A 102 -14.33 6.88 -9.71
C LYS A 102 -13.06 6.27 -10.28
N ASP A 103 -12.11 5.90 -9.43
CA ASP A 103 -10.89 5.24 -9.84
C ASP A 103 -11.00 3.71 -9.79
N THR A 104 -11.98 3.17 -9.07
CA THR A 104 -12.31 1.74 -9.01
C THR A 104 -13.59 1.40 -9.78
N ASP A 105 -13.65 1.70 -11.08
CA ASP A 105 -14.81 1.32 -11.90
C ASP A 105 -14.85 -0.19 -12.17
N LEU A 106 -15.57 -0.91 -11.30
CA LEU A 106 -15.73 -2.36 -11.38
C LEU A 106 -16.46 -2.83 -12.66
N SER A 107 -17.16 -1.93 -13.35
CA SER A 107 -17.85 -2.21 -14.61
C SER A 107 -16.98 -2.00 -15.86
N SER A 108 -15.79 -1.39 -15.68
CA SER A 108 -14.86 -1.14 -16.77
C SER A 108 -14.37 -2.43 -17.41
N HIS A 109 -14.21 -2.37 -18.73
CA HIS A 109 -13.59 -3.40 -19.56
C HIS A 109 -12.26 -2.91 -20.16
N ASP A 110 -11.86 -1.68 -19.82
CA ASP A 110 -10.57 -1.12 -20.23
C ASP A 110 -9.46 -1.75 -19.40
N GLU A 111 -8.47 -2.35 -20.06
CA GLU A 111 -7.39 -3.08 -19.39
C GLU A 111 -6.55 -2.17 -18.48
N LYS A 112 -6.33 -0.91 -18.86
CA LYS A 112 -5.54 0.04 -18.06
C LYS A 112 -6.27 0.33 -16.74
N VAL A 113 -7.56 0.70 -16.82
CA VAL A 113 -8.39 0.95 -15.64
C VAL A 113 -8.43 -0.26 -14.71
N ILE A 114 -8.56 -1.46 -15.28
CA ILE A 114 -8.57 -2.71 -14.50
C ILE A 114 -7.23 -2.94 -13.80
N ILE A 115 -6.12 -2.74 -14.50
CA ILE A 115 -4.78 -2.90 -13.92
C ILE A 115 -4.56 -1.87 -12.81
N ASP A 116 -4.97 -0.62 -13.01
CA ASP A 116 -4.76 0.48 -12.06
C ASP A 116 -5.47 0.23 -10.71
N TYR A 117 -6.77 -0.12 -10.72
CA TYR A 117 -7.46 -0.41 -9.46
C TYR A 117 -7.00 -1.72 -8.81
N GLN A 118 -6.55 -2.72 -9.60
CA GLN A 118 -5.99 -3.96 -9.06
C GLN A 118 -4.65 -3.68 -8.38
N HIS A 119 -3.80 -2.87 -9.00
CA HIS A 119 -2.53 -2.42 -8.43
C HIS A 119 -2.78 -1.74 -7.10
N THR A 120 -3.67 -0.74 -7.08
CA THR A 120 -4.05 -0.01 -5.86
C THR A 120 -4.53 -0.96 -4.75
N LEU A 121 -5.50 -1.84 -5.04
CA LEU A 121 -6.01 -2.78 -4.04
C LEU A 121 -4.93 -3.71 -3.46
N ILE A 122 -4.02 -4.19 -4.31
CA ILE A 122 -2.94 -5.09 -3.89
C ILE A 122 -1.88 -4.33 -3.08
N HIS A 123 -1.56 -3.11 -3.48
CA HIS A 123 -0.64 -2.21 -2.79
C HIS A 123 -1.13 -1.95 -1.36
N GLU A 124 -2.38 -1.50 -1.22
CA GLU A 124 -2.98 -1.23 0.08
C GLU A 124 -3.07 -2.48 0.96
N PHE A 125 -3.32 -3.64 0.35
CA PHE A 125 -3.24 -4.91 1.07
C PHE A 125 -1.82 -5.22 1.55
N GLY A 126 -0.80 -4.79 0.81
CA GLY A 126 0.61 -4.84 1.21
C GLY A 126 0.85 -4.15 2.56
N HIS A 127 0.29 -2.95 2.76
CA HIS A 127 0.34 -2.23 4.04
C HIS A 127 -0.27 -3.03 5.18
N VAL A 128 -1.46 -3.63 4.98
CA VAL A 128 -2.06 -4.51 6.00
C VAL A 128 -1.13 -5.68 6.33
N LEU A 129 -0.47 -6.30 5.34
CA LEU A 129 0.42 -7.43 5.59
C LEU A 129 1.68 -7.06 6.37
N THR A 130 2.20 -5.85 6.17
CA THR A 130 3.53 -5.43 6.66
C THR A 130 3.47 -4.52 7.88
N LEU A 131 2.32 -3.88 8.16
CA LEU A 131 2.17 -2.88 9.23
C LEU A 131 1.15 -3.27 10.32
N ASN A 132 0.44 -4.40 10.19
CA ASN A 132 -0.51 -4.83 11.23
C ASN A 132 0.13 -5.10 12.60
N ALA A 133 -0.70 -5.31 13.63
CA ALA A 133 -0.29 -5.56 15.01
C ALA A 133 0.67 -6.75 15.23
N SER A 134 0.78 -7.70 14.30
CA SER A 134 1.80 -8.77 14.37
C SER A 134 3.18 -8.32 13.89
N GLN A 135 3.26 -7.25 13.09
CA GLN A 135 4.46 -6.74 12.45
C GLN A 135 5.05 -5.51 13.16
N ILE A 136 4.20 -4.65 13.73
CA ILE A 136 4.61 -3.38 14.35
C ILE A 136 4.33 -3.38 15.86
N GLU A 137 5.27 -2.86 16.63
CA GLU A 137 5.14 -2.56 18.06
C GLU A 137 4.83 -1.06 18.22
N PRO A 138 3.59 -0.72 18.61
CA PRO A 138 3.17 0.68 18.80
C PRO A 138 4.06 1.48 19.74
N THR A 139 4.22 2.77 19.47
CA THR A 139 4.97 3.68 20.33
C THR A 139 4.56 5.14 20.10
N ASP A 140 4.75 5.97 21.11
CA ASP A 140 4.65 7.44 21.01
C ASP A 140 5.99 8.09 20.62
N ASP A 141 7.05 7.31 20.41
CA ASP A 141 8.38 7.80 20.07
C ASP A 141 8.33 8.61 18.77
N GLN A 142 8.85 9.83 18.81
CA GLN A 142 8.91 10.74 17.65
C GLN A 142 10.20 10.62 16.85
N TYR A 143 11.18 9.90 17.39
CA TYR A 143 12.51 9.73 16.81
C TYR A 143 12.96 8.29 17.00
N GLN A 144 13.55 7.73 15.94
CA GLN A 144 14.02 6.34 15.96
C GLN A 144 15.11 6.11 17.01
N ASP A 145 14.91 5.08 17.82
CA ASP A 145 15.92 4.43 18.64
C ASP A 145 16.53 3.25 17.86
N ASN A 146 17.78 3.40 17.43
CA ASN A 146 18.50 2.38 16.68
C ASN A 146 18.65 1.05 17.44
N GLU A 147 18.51 1.03 18.76
CA GLU A 147 18.51 -0.21 19.54
C GLU A 147 17.18 -0.98 19.44
N LYS A 148 16.07 -0.29 19.14
CA LYS A 148 14.72 -0.87 19.01
C LYS A 148 14.43 -1.36 17.59
N GLY A 149 14.90 -0.64 16.57
CA GLY A 149 14.73 -1.00 15.17
C GLY A 149 14.30 0.17 14.30
N TYR A 150 13.72 -0.15 13.14
CA TYR A 150 13.14 0.85 12.24
C TYR A 150 11.83 1.39 12.80
N LEU A 151 11.66 2.72 12.84
CA LEU A 151 10.47 3.40 13.34
C LEU A 151 9.62 3.90 12.15
N THR A 152 8.37 3.45 12.11
CA THR A 152 7.32 3.90 11.17
C THR A 152 6.37 4.87 11.88
N SER A 153 5.36 5.38 11.17
CA SER A 153 4.30 6.19 11.79
C SER A 153 3.40 5.38 12.74
N GLU A 154 3.32 4.07 12.52
CA GLU A 154 2.54 3.08 13.26
C GLU A 154 3.33 2.48 14.45
N GLY A 155 4.65 2.67 14.48
CA GLY A 155 5.54 2.25 15.57
C GLY A 155 6.81 1.53 15.12
N TYR A 156 7.45 0.76 16.00
CA TYR A 156 8.68 0.05 15.64
C TYR A 156 8.39 -1.25 14.89
N ALA A 157 9.08 -1.46 13.77
CA ALA A 157 9.08 -2.77 13.10
C ALA A 157 9.63 -3.85 14.06
N LYS A 158 8.79 -4.83 14.41
CA LYS A 158 9.19 -5.92 15.30
C LYS A 158 10.34 -6.70 14.70
N LYS A 159 11.30 -7.09 15.53
CA LYS A 159 12.41 -7.93 15.10
C LYS A 159 11.91 -9.21 14.41
N GLY A 160 12.32 -9.42 13.16
CA GLY A 160 11.92 -10.56 12.35
C GLY A 160 10.58 -10.38 11.63
N SER A 161 9.88 -9.25 11.76
CA SER A 161 8.73 -8.90 10.93
C SER A 161 9.15 -8.77 9.46
N TYR A 162 8.17 -8.73 8.55
CA TYR A 162 8.43 -8.55 7.13
C TYR A 162 9.15 -7.24 6.87
N LEU A 163 8.68 -6.14 7.44
CA LEU A 163 9.32 -4.83 7.29
C LEU A 163 10.74 -4.82 7.88
N ASP A 164 10.95 -5.32 9.09
CA ASP A 164 12.28 -5.39 9.71
C ASP A 164 13.28 -6.17 8.84
N GLN A 165 12.86 -7.32 8.31
CA GLN A 165 13.69 -8.09 7.39
C GLN A 165 13.92 -7.37 6.07
N TYR A 166 12.92 -6.66 5.55
CA TYR A 166 13.02 -5.95 4.27
C TYR A 166 14.01 -4.79 4.37
N ILE A 167 13.89 -3.94 5.40
CA ILE A 167 14.83 -2.85 5.68
C ILE A 167 16.27 -3.36 5.75
N LYS A 168 16.51 -4.41 6.53
CA LYS A 168 17.85 -4.99 6.70
C LYS A 168 18.48 -5.50 5.40
N ASN A 169 17.67 -5.98 4.46
CA ASN A 169 18.17 -6.54 3.21
C ASN A 169 18.38 -5.46 2.14
N PHE A 170 17.51 -4.45 2.10
CA PHE A 170 17.43 -3.54 0.94
C PHE A 170 17.70 -2.08 1.27
N TRP A 171 17.40 -1.63 2.48
CA TRP A 171 17.65 -0.27 2.96
C TRP A 171 18.95 -0.20 3.76
N LYS A 172 20.07 -0.47 3.08
CA LYS A 172 21.41 -0.40 3.69
C LYS A 172 21.67 1.00 4.25
N ASP A 173 22.50 1.08 5.29
CA ASP A 173 22.71 2.29 6.11
C ASP A 173 22.84 3.61 5.33
N ASP A 174 23.64 3.68 4.26
CA ASP A 174 23.79 4.91 3.45
C ASP A 174 22.49 5.33 2.74
N LEU A 175 21.75 4.35 2.21
CA LEU A 175 20.49 4.60 1.50
C LEU A 175 19.43 5.12 2.46
N LEU A 176 19.27 4.43 3.60
CA LEU A 176 18.30 4.80 4.63
C LEU A 176 18.65 6.16 5.28
N PHE A 177 19.94 6.40 5.58
CA PHE A 177 20.39 7.67 6.14
C PHE A 177 20.10 8.86 5.20
N ARG A 178 20.38 8.70 3.90
CA ARG A 178 20.10 9.74 2.91
C ARG A 178 18.60 10.01 2.75
N TRP A 179 17.77 8.97 2.84
CA TRP A 179 16.32 9.10 2.83
C TRP A 179 15.80 9.79 4.09
N ASP A 180 16.27 9.41 5.28
CA ASP A 180 15.88 10.02 6.57
C ASP A 180 16.15 11.54 6.61
N GLU A 181 17.25 11.99 6.00
CA GLU A 181 17.53 13.43 5.85
C GLU A 181 16.52 14.16 4.94
N ILE A 182 15.95 13.46 3.95
CA ILE A 182 14.89 13.99 3.09
C ILE A 182 13.56 14.00 3.84
N ASP A 183 13.25 12.94 4.58
CA ASP A 183 11.98 12.81 5.28
C ASP A 183 11.77 13.88 6.37
N LYS A 184 12.85 14.36 6.99
CA LYS A 184 12.83 15.50 7.92
C LYS A 184 12.38 16.83 7.29
N ILE A 185 12.27 16.93 5.96
CA ILE A 185 11.82 18.15 5.27
C ILE A 185 10.32 18.36 5.50
N ARG A 186 9.97 19.40 6.28
CA ARG A 186 8.57 19.75 6.58
C ARG A 186 7.74 20.24 5.39
N ASN A 187 8.37 20.82 4.37
CA ASN A 187 7.64 21.32 3.21
C ASN A 187 7.43 20.19 2.21
N GLU A 188 6.21 19.68 2.10
CA GLU A 188 5.83 18.52 1.27
C GLU A 188 6.29 18.66 -0.18
N ARG A 189 5.96 19.76 -0.86
CA ARG A 189 6.39 19.98 -2.25
C ARG A 189 7.90 19.89 -2.44
N ARG A 190 8.69 20.40 -1.48
CA ARG A 190 10.15 20.30 -1.49
C ARG A 190 10.61 18.87 -1.16
N LYS A 191 9.94 18.19 -0.22
CA LYS A 191 10.21 16.79 0.15
C LYS A 191 9.99 15.89 -1.07
N LEU A 192 8.83 15.96 -1.71
CA LEU A 192 8.48 15.19 -2.93
C LEU A 192 9.52 15.40 -4.04
N LYS A 193 9.91 16.66 -4.32
CA LYS A 193 10.97 16.91 -5.30
C LYS A 193 12.28 16.20 -4.92
N LYS A 194 12.64 16.19 -3.63
CA LYS A 194 13.87 15.55 -3.14
C LYS A 194 13.79 14.03 -3.15
N LEU A 195 12.63 13.45 -2.87
CA LEU A 195 12.37 12.02 -3.01
C LEU A 195 12.50 11.59 -4.47
N TYR A 196 11.95 12.37 -5.41
CA TYR A 196 12.13 12.12 -6.84
C TYR A 196 13.61 12.25 -7.28
N ASP A 197 14.32 13.31 -6.83
CA ASP A 197 15.77 13.43 -7.07
C ASP A 197 16.54 12.22 -6.48
N PHE A 198 16.11 11.70 -5.32
CA PHE A 198 16.68 10.52 -4.65
C PHE A 198 16.40 9.23 -5.42
N TYR A 199 15.19 9.04 -5.93
CA TYR A 199 14.84 7.95 -6.84
C TYR A 199 15.74 7.95 -8.08
N LEU A 200 15.87 9.09 -8.77
CA LEU A 200 16.68 9.18 -10.00
C LEU A 200 18.16 8.81 -9.77
N LEU A 201 18.70 9.11 -8.59
CA LEU A 201 20.08 8.76 -8.21
C LEU A 201 20.24 7.29 -7.81
N ASN A 202 19.14 6.61 -7.48
CA ASN A 202 19.10 5.25 -6.98
C ASN A 202 18.11 4.40 -7.79
N ILE A 203 17.98 4.66 -9.10
CA ILE A 203 16.91 4.09 -9.92
C ILE A 203 16.90 2.57 -9.89
N ASP A 204 18.08 1.93 -9.78
CA ASP A 204 18.23 0.47 -9.71
C ASP A 204 17.77 -0.14 -8.36
N GLN A 205 17.47 0.68 -7.36
CA GLN A 205 17.01 0.24 -6.04
C GLN A 205 15.49 0.08 -5.98
N PHE A 206 14.71 0.85 -6.73
CA PHE A 206 13.26 0.98 -6.52
C PHE A 206 12.47 0.51 -7.73
N VAL A 207 11.36 -0.21 -7.50
CA VAL A 207 10.47 -0.70 -8.56
C VAL A 207 9.77 0.46 -9.27
N THR A 208 9.40 1.50 -8.53
CA THR A 208 8.78 2.76 -8.99
C THR A 208 9.45 3.95 -8.32
N ASP A 209 9.13 5.17 -8.75
CA ASP A 209 9.51 6.38 -8.01
C ASP A 209 8.72 6.52 -6.70
N TYR A 210 7.46 6.08 -6.70
CA TYR A 210 6.63 6.00 -5.50
C TYR A 210 7.24 5.10 -4.40
N ALA A 211 7.82 3.96 -4.78
CA ALA A 211 8.58 3.10 -3.86
C ALA A 211 9.78 3.79 -3.19
N ALA A 212 10.23 4.96 -3.66
CA ALA A 212 11.30 5.72 -3.01
C ALA A 212 10.79 6.70 -1.96
N GLU A 213 9.47 6.87 -1.83
CA GLU A 213 8.88 7.84 -0.90
C GLU A 213 9.07 7.43 0.56
N THR A 214 8.82 6.16 0.88
CA THR A 214 9.15 5.57 2.18
C THR A 214 9.52 4.09 2.03
N PRO A 215 10.23 3.51 3.00
CA PRO A 215 10.43 2.06 3.05
C PRO A 215 9.13 1.22 3.17
N GLU A 216 8.07 1.79 3.72
CA GLU A 216 6.72 1.24 3.80
C GLU A 216 6.09 1.16 2.40
N GLU A 217 6.15 2.23 1.62
CA GLU A 217 5.72 2.22 0.22
C GLU A 217 6.55 1.24 -0.62
N ASP A 218 7.87 1.18 -0.39
CA ASP A 218 8.76 0.29 -1.11
C ASP A 218 8.40 -1.19 -0.94
N ILE A 219 8.08 -1.63 0.29
CA ILE A 219 7.69 -3.02 0.53
C ILE A 219 6.27 -3.31 -0.01
N ALA A 220 5.35 -2.35 0.08
CA ALA A 220 4.01 -2.48 -0.48
C ALA A 220 4.04 -2.57 -2.01
N GLU A 221 4.82 -1.71 -2.66
CA GLU A 221 5.07 -1.75 -4.11
C GLU A 221 5.72 -3.07 -4.54
N ALA A 222 6.79 -3.49 -3.84
CA ALA A 222 7.44 -4.76 -4.16
C ALA A 222 6.48 -5.96 -4.01
N TRP A 223 5.56 -5.91 -3.05
CA TRP A 223 4.49 -6.90 -2.91
C TRP A 223 3.53 -6.87 -4.10
N THR A 224 3.13 -5.69 -4.55
CA THR A 224 2.28 -5.52 -5.73
C THR A 224 2.89 -6.12 -6.98
N PHE A 225 4.16 -5.83 -7.26
CA PHE A 225 4.88 -6.45 -8.37
C PHE A 225 5.08 -7.96 -8.17
N PHE A 226 5.27 -8.44 -6.94
CA PHE A 226 5.32 -9.88 -6.67
C PHE A 226 4.01 -10.57 -7.05
N VAL A 227 2.87 -9.95 -6.76
CA VAL A 227 1.55 -10.50 -7.11
C VAL A 227 1.26 -10.38 -8.59
N LEU A 228 1.52 -9.24 -9.22
CA LEU A 228 1.11 -8.97 -10.60
C LEU A 228 2.08 -9.54 -11.64
N ASP A 229 3.37 -9.64 -11.33
CA ASP A 229 4.39 -10.13 -12.26
C ASP A 229 4.64 -11.65 -12.18
N THR A 230 5.37 -12.16 -13.17
CA THR A 230 5.81 -13.55 -13.35
C THR A 230 7.31 -13.75 -13.10
N ILE A 231 7.99 -12.73 -12.57
CA ILE A 231 9.41 -12.78 -12.17
C ILE A 231 9.63 -13.99 -11.27
N ASN A 232 10.58 -14.85 -11.68
CA ASN A 232 10.92 -16.09 -10.99
C ASN A 232 12.44 -16.24 -10.78
N LYS A 233 13.20 -15.24 -11.20
CA LYS A 233 14.66 -15.13 -11.05
C LYS A 233 14.98 -13.68 -10.83
N SER A 234 15.96 -13.44 -9.95
CA SER A 234 16.45 -12.10 -9.69
C SER A 234 17.79 -11.87 -10.39
N ASN A 235 17.91 -10.75 -11.09
CA ASN A 235 19.14 -10.27 -11.72
C ASN A 235 19.47 -8.82 -11.29
N SER A 236 18.64 -8.21 -10.45
CA SER A 236 18.70 -6.81 -10.02
C SER A 236 18.14 -6.65 -8.60
N ILE A 237 18.44 -5.52 -7.95
CA ILE A 237 17.94 -5.25 -6.60
C ILE A 237 16.41 -5.10 -6.59
N LYS A 238 15.82 -4.54 -7.65
CA LYS A 238 14.36 -4.47 -7.82
C LYS A 238 13.72 -5.86 -7.85
N GLU A 239 14.29 -6.77 -8.63
CA GLU A 239 13.79 -8.15 -8.70
C GLU A 239 14.06 -8.92 -7.39
N ASP A 240 15.16 -8.62 -6.67
CA ASP A 240 15.40 -9.19 -5.33
C ASP A 240 14.32 -8.76 -4.33
N LYS A 241 13.91 -7.48 -4.36
CA LYS A 241 12.82 -6.94 -3.55
C LYS A 241 11.49 -7.62 -3.86
N ILE A 242 11.18 -7.82 -5.13
CA ILE A 242 9.99 -8.56 -5.58
C ILE A 242 10.06 -10.03 -5.13
N MET A 243 11.22 -10.66 -5.24
CA MET A 243 11.41 -12.06 -4.87
C MET A 243 11.47 -12.28 -3.35
N PHE A 244 11.63 -11.22 -2.55
CA PHE A 244 11.68 -11.27 -1.09
C PHE A 244 10.53 -12.09 -0.49
N PHE A 245 9.31 -11.94 -1.03
CA PHE A 245 8.10 -12.58 -0.52
C PHE A 245 8.07 -14.09 -0.75
N SER A 246 8.85 -14.60 -1.72
CA SER A 246 8.91 -16.04 -2.06
C SER A 246 9.43 -16.91 -0.92
N LYS A 247 10.10 -16.33 0.08
CA LYS A 247 10.61 -17.04 1.25
C LYS A 247 9.54 -17.26 2.34
N PHE A 248 8.36 -16.67 2.20
CA PHE A 248 7.27 -16.78 3.17
C PHE A 248 6.11 -17.59 2.59
N PRO A 249 5.89 -18.84 3.05
CA PRO A 249 4.86 -19.72 2.50
C PRO A 249 3.45 -19.11 2.49
N ASP A 250 3.09 -18.36 3.53
CA ASP A 250 1.77 -17.72 3.63
C ASP A 250 1.58 -16.65 2.55
N LEU A 251 2.62 -15.84 2.28
CA LEU A 251 2.55 -14.79 1.25
C LEU A 251 2.56 -15.37 -0.17
N VAL A 252 3.24 -16.50 -0.39
CA VAL A 252 3.13 -17.26 -1.64
C VAL A 252 1.69 -17.77 -1.82
N SER A 253 1.08 -18.32 -0.77
CA SER A 253 -0.32 -18.76 -0.79
C SER A 253 -1.29 -17.61 -1.09
N TYR A 254 -1.06 -16.44 -0.49
CA TYR A 254 -1.84 -15.23 -0.75
C TYR A 254 -1.70 -14.74 -2.18
N ARG A 255 -0.48 -14.72 -2.74
CA ARG A 255 -0.26 -14.41 -4.16
C ARG A 255 -1.06 -15.33 -5.07
N GLU A 256 -1.00 -16.65 -4.86
CA GLU A 256 -1.73 -17.60 -5.70
C GLU A 256 -3.25 -17.42 -5.59
N TYR A 257 -3.76 -17.14 -4.39
CA TYR A 257 -5.17 -16.82 -4.18
C TYR A 257 -5.56 -15.54 -4.94
N ILE A 258 -4.81 -14.45 -4.78
CA ILE A 258 -5.13 -13.16 -5.42
C ILE A 258 -5.11 -13.34 -6.93
N ARG A 259 -4.03 -13.90 -7.50
CA ARG A 259 -3.88 -14.10 -8.95
C ARG A 259 -5.00 -14.93 -9.57
N LYS A 260 -5.53 -15.92 -8.85
CA LYS A 260 -6.67 -16.73 -9.33
C LYS A 260 -7.95 -15.90 -9.46
N ASN A 261 -8.08 -14.81 -8.71
CA ASN A 261 -9.27 -13.98 -8.61
C ASN A 261 -9.10 -12.58 -9.25
N LEU A 262 -7.94 -12.29 -9.86
CA LEU A 262 -7.74 -11.07 -10.66
C LEU A 262 -8.46 -11.19 -12.00
N LYS A 263 -8.96 -10.06 -12.49
CA LYS A 263 -9.51 -9.95 -13.84
C LYS A 263 -8.41 -10.02 -14.89
N ILE A 264 -7.28 -9.36 -14.62
CA ILE A 264 -6.14 -9.27 -15.53
C ILE A 264 -4.85 -9.53 -14.76
N ILE A 265 -3.96 -10.31 -15.36
CA ILE A 265 -2.56 -10.44 -14.95
C ILE A 265 -1.73 -9.89 -16.10
N PRO A 266 -1.09 -8.71 -15.96
CA PRO A 266 -0.26 -8.15 -17.00
C PRO A 266 0.97 -9.03 -17.27
N SER A 267 1.43 -9.04 -18.53
CA SER A 267 2.67 -9.72 -18.90
C SER A 267 3.86 -8.79 -18.70
N ASP A 268 4.92 -9.29 -18.05
CA ASP A 268 6.18 -8.55 -17.86
C ASP A 268 5.93 -7.17 -17.22
N TYR A 269 5.20 -7.18 -16.11
CA TYR A 269 4.59 -5.97 -15.54
C TYR A 269 5.63 -4.95 -15.11
N LEU A 270 6.70 -5.37 -14.45
CA LEU A 270 7.80 -4.50 -14.01
C LEU A 270 8.42 -3.71 -15.17
N ASN A 271 8.60 -4.34 -16.33
CA ASN A 271 9.24 -3.70 -17.48
C ASN A 271 8.26 -2.86 -18.31
N ASN A 272 6.96 -3.20 -18.26
CA ASN A 272 5.90 -2.49 -18.97
C ASN A 272 5.15 -1.49 -18.08
N PHE A 273 5.53 -1.35 -16.81
CA PHE A 273 4.91 -0.42 -15.89
C PHE A 273 5.25 1.00 -16.33
N ASP A 274 4.24 1.68 -16.85
CA ASP A 274 4.36 3.06 -17.27
C ASP A 274 3.91 3.97 -16.13
N THR A 275 4.75 4.95 -15.80
CA THR A 275 4.47 5.96 -14.76
C THR A 275 3.81 7.22 -15.34
N GLU A 276 3.43 7.18 -16.62
CA GLU A 276 2.87 8.30 -17.41
C GLU A 276 1.44 8.73 -17.03
#